data_AF-A0A7D5M3G3-F1
#
_entry.id   AF-A0A7D5M3G3-F1
#
_cell.length_a   1.000
_cell.length_b   1.000
_cell.length_c   1.000
_cell.angle_alpha   90.00
_cell.angle_beta   90.00
_cell.angle_gamma   90.00
#
_symmetry.space_group_name_H-M   'P 1'
#
loop_
_entity.id
_entity.type
_entity.pdbx_description
1 polymer ?
#
loop_
_entity_poly.entity_id
_entity_poly.type
_entity_poly.pdbx_seq_one_letter_code
_entity_poly.pdbx_strand_id
1 'polypeptide(L)' 'MIEQTIEKNHDFRTVTKLYDALPRGVQHATFKKVLVYLEDSNKIAYDKNGAVFWIFARNKPGLIELEQNSTLLR' A
#
# COMPACT_ATOMS: atom_id res chain seq x y z
N MET A 1 -0.22 2.48 -11.26
CA MET A 1 0.51 3.75 -11.16
C MET A 1 0.95 4.01 -9.73
N ILE A 2 0.14 4.63 -8.85
CA ILE A 2 0.55 4.88 -7.45
C ILE A 2 0.69 3.58 -6.66
N GLU A 3 -0.37 2.75 -6.64
CA GLU A 3 -0.36 1.44 -5.96
C GLU A 3 0.82 0.57 -6.42
N GLN A 4 0.99 0.45 -7.74
CA GLN A 4 2.11 -0.31 -8.33
C GLN A 4 3.49 0.26 -7.98
N THR A 5 3.64 1.58 -7.85
CA THR A 5 4.90 2.19 -7.43
C THR A 5 5.21 1.81 -5.98
N ILE A 6 4.21 1.79 -5.10
CA ILE A 6 4.37 1.39 -3.69
C ILE A 6 4.65 -0.11 -3.60
N GLU A 7 3.88 -0.94 -4.31
CA GLU A 7 4.05 -2.40 -4.37
C GLU A 7 5.45 -2.81 -4.85
N LYS A 8 6.00 -2.13 -5.87
CA LYS A 8 7.32 -2.44 -6.43
C LYS A 8 8.49 -2.01 -5.55
N ASN A 9 8.38 -0.86 -4.88
CA ASN A 9 9.47 -0.31 -4.08
C ASN A 9 9.39 -0.72 -2.61
N HIS A 10 8.29 -1.34 -2.19
CA HIS A 10 7.98 -1.81 -0.84
C HIS A 10 7.88 -0.74 0.25
N ASP A 11 8.75 0.27 0.25
CA ASP A 11 8.73 1.33 1.24
C ASP A 11 9.23 2.69 0.69
N PHE A 12 8.76 3.76 1.33
CA PHE A 12 9.23 5.11 1.11
C PHE A 12 9.42 5.80 2.46
N ARG A 13 10.60 6.38 2.68
CA ARG A 13 10.93 7.09 3.93
C ARG A 13 9.98 8.26 4.23
N THR A 14 9.39 8.88 3.21
CA THR A 14 8.38 9.94 3.36
C THR A 14 7.36 9.90 2.22
N VAL A 15 6.16 10.43 2.48
CA VAL A 15 5.12 10.64 1.48
C VAL A 15 5.62 11.48 0.29
N THR A 16 6.49 12.46 0.54
CA THR A 16 7.09 13.30 -0.51
C THR A 16 7.96 12.47 -1.45
N LYS A 17 8.79 11.57 -0.90
CA LYS A 17 9.63 10.67 -1.72
C LYS A 17 8.80 9.72 -2.56
N LEU A 18 7.68 9.26 -2.03
CA LEU A 18 6.71 8.49 -2.81
C LEU A 18 6.15 9.33 -3.96
N TYR A 19 5.75 10.58 -3.71
CA TYR A 19 5.23 11.47 -4.74
C TYR A 19 6.25 11.76 -5.85
N ASP A 20 7.51 11.99 -5.48
CA ASP A 20 8.62 12.22 -6.42
C ASP A 20 8.88 11.02 -7.34
N ALA A 21 8.58 9.81 -6.88
CA ALA A 21 8.74 8.57 -7.64
C ALA A 21 7.57 8.27 -8.60
N LEU A 22 6.50 9.08 -8.59
CA LEU A 22 5.36 8.90 -9.46
C LEU A 22 5.63 9.45 -10.87
N PRO A 23 4.90 8.94 -11.89
CA PRO A 23 4.94 9.53 -13.22
C PRO A 23 4.55 11.01 -13.21
N ARG A 24 5.11 11.78 -14.15
CA ARG A 24 4.77 13.20 -14.30
C ARG A 24 3.29 13.37 -14.61
N GLY A 25 2.67 14.40 -14.01
CA GLY A 25 1.27 14.75 -14.25
C GLY A 25 0.26 14.19 -13.24
N VAL A 26 0.70 13.44 -12.23
CA VAL A 26 -0.18 13.09 -11.11
C VAL A 26 -0.54 14.35 -10.33
N GLN A 27 -1.84 14.62 -10.19
CA GLN A 27 -2.31 15.71 -9.34
C GLN A 27 -2.17 15.32 -7.87
N HIS A 28 -1.65 16.24 -7.06
CA HIS A 28 -1.46 16.04 -5.63
C HIS A 28 -2.77 15.70 -4.88
N ALA A 29 -3.91 16.27 -5.29
CA ALA A 29 -5.21 15.94 -4.69
C ALA A 29 -5.61 14.47 -4.93
N THR A 30 -5.41 13.98 -6.15
CA THR A 30 -5.67 12.58 -6.51
C THR A 30 -4.74 11.65 -5.76
N PHE A 31 -3.46 12.01 -5.66
CA PHE A 31 -2.47 11.26 -4.89
C PHE A 31 -2.92 11.07 -3.43
N LYS A 32 -3.32 12.15 -2.75
CA LYS A 32 -3.82 12.07 -1.37
C LYS A 32 -5.06 11.18 -1.25
N LYS A 33 -6.03 11.31 -2.15
CA LYS A 33 -7.23 10.45 -2.14
C LYS A 33 -6.86 8.97 -2.29
N VAL A 34 -5.95 8.65 -3.21
CA VAL A 34 -5.49 7.26 -3.41
C VAL A 34 -4.81 6.71 -2.18
N LEU A 35 -3.99 7.51 -1.49
CA LEU A 35 -3.35 7.09 -0.25
C LEU A 35 -4.37 6.71 0.83
N VAL A 36 -5.40 7.53 1.03
CA VAL A 36 -6.50 7.21 1.96
C VAL A 36 -7.17 5.89 1.59
N TYR A 37 -7.52 5.70 0.31
CA TYR A 37 -8.11 4.44 -0.13
C TYR A 37 -7.21 3.22 0.11
N LEU A 38 -5.89 3.37 -0.07
CA LEU A 38 -4.94 2.27 0.13
C LEU A 38 -4.75 1.94 1.61
N GLU A 39 -4.77 2.95 2.48
CA GLU A 39 -4.72 2.78 3.94
C GLU A 39 -6.01 2.11 4.44
N ASP A 40 -7.18 2.63 4.05
CA ASP A 40 -8.49 2.07 4.39
C ASP A 40 -8.65 0.61 3.92
N SER A 41 -8.01 0.26 2.81
CA SER A 41 -8.00 -1.10 2.26
C SER A 41 -6.92 -2.01 2.87
N ASN A 42 -6.22 -1.58 3.93
CA ASN A 42 -5.09 -2.28 4.55
C ASN A 42 -3.99 -2.68 3.56
N LYS A 43 -3.79 -1.89 2.50
CA LYS A 43 -2.73 -2.17 1.52
C LYS A 43 -1.41 -1.51 1.90
N ILE A 44 -1.49 -0.35 2.53
CA ILE A 44 -0.35 0.40 3.02
C ILE A 44 -0.50 0.72 4.50
N ALA A 45 0.62 1.00 5.15
CA ALA A 45 0.65 1.54 6.51
C ALA A 45 1.64 2.70 6.61
N TYR A 46 1.44 3.55 7.62
CA TYR A 46 2.35 4.65 7.94
C TYR A 46 3.10 4.37 9.24
N ASP A 47 4.38 4.74 9.30
CA ASP A 47 5.08 4.88 10.57
C ASP A 47 4.81 6.26 11.19
N LYS A 48 5.10 6.41 12.48
CA LYS A 48 5.03 7.67 13.25
C LYS A 48 5.78 8.82 12.60
N ASN A 49 6.82 8.52 11.81
CA ASN A 49 7.63 9.51 11.10
C ASN A 49 7.10 9.87 9.70
N GLY A 50 5.96 9.30 9.27
CA GLY A 50 5.36 9.54 7.95
C GLY A 50 5.98 8.74 6.81
N ALA A 51 6.74 7.69 7.11
CA ALA A 51 7.17 6.70 6.13
C ALA A 51 5.96 5.84 5.70
N VAL A 52 5.96 5.39 4.45
CA VAL A 52 4.87 4.62 3.83
C VAL A 52 5.37 3.23 3.47
N PHE A 53 4.64 2.19 3.87
CA PHE A 53 5.01 0.80 3.65
C PHE A 53 3.92 0.06 2.91
N TRP A 54 4.32 -0.82 1.99
CA TRP A 54 3.44 -1.81 1.39
C TRP A 54 3.29 -3.00 2.32
N ILE A 55 2.08 -3.23 2.83
CA ILE A 55 1.77 -4.34 3.75
C ILE A 55 0.88 -5.40 3.09
N PHE A 56 0.32 -5.12 1.91
CA PHE A 56 -0.54 -6.06 1.22
C PHE A 56 0.25 -7.25 0.69
N ALA A 57 -0.15 -8.45 1.08
CA ALA A 57 0.44 -9.67 0.57
C ALA A 57 -0.49 -10.30 -0.49
N ARG A 58 -0.30 -9.87 -1.74
CA ARG A 58 -1.06 -10.37 -2.90
C ARG A 58 -0.67 -11.82 -3.22
N ASN A 59 -1.64 -12.73 -3.31
CA ASN A 59 -1.50 -14.12 -3.79
C ASN A 59 -0.24 -14.85 -3.32
N LYS A 60 0.19 -14.66 -2.07
CA LYS A 60 1.20 -15.55 -1.51
C LYS A 60 0.57 -16.93 -1.35
N PRO A 61 1.16 -18.01 -1.87
CA PRO A 61 0.60 -19.36 -1.74
C PRO A 61 0.23 -19.70 -0.30
N GLY A 62 1.09 -19.29 0.65
CA GLY A 62 0.82 -19.49 2.08
C GLY A 62 -0.36 -18.68 2.64
N LEU A 63 -0.72 -17.52 2.08
CA LEU A 63 -1.92 -16.79 2.52
C LEU A 63 -3.20 -17.41 1.98
N ILE A 64 -3.17 -17.90 0.75
CA ILE A 64 -4.29 -18.63 0.15
C ILE A 64 -4.55 -19.91 0.97
N GLU A 65 -3.48 -20.61 1.35
CA GLU A 65 -3.55 -21.78 2.23
C GLU A 65 -4.09 -21.41 3.62
N LEU A 66 -3.63 -20.32 4.22
CA LEU A 66 -4.13 -19.86 5.53
C LEU A 66 -5.60 -19.42 5.47
N GLU A 67 -6.04 -18.76 4.39
CA GLU A 67 -7.44 -18.39 4.17
C GLU A 67 -8.32 -19.65 4.03
N GLN A 68 -7.90 -20.62 3.20
CA GLN A 68 -8.61 -21.89 3.02
C GLN A 68 -8.72 -22.70 4.31
N ASN A 69 -7.68 -22.66 5.14
CA ASN A 69 -7.63 -23.38 6.42
C ASN A 69 -8.10 -22.52 7.61
N SER A 70 -8.59 -21.29 7.38
CA SER A 70 -9.02 -20.41 8.46
C SER A 70 -10.35 -20.87 9.06
N THR A 71 -10.44 -20.85 10.40
CA THR A 71 -11.68 -21.15 11.10
C THR A 71 -12.65 -19.97 10.93
N LEU A 72 -13.84 -20.23 10.40
CA LEU A 72 -14.90 -19.22 10.33
C LEU A 72 -15.30 -18.83 11.75
N LEU A 73 -14.96 -17.61 12.16
CA LEU A 73 -15.46 -17.02 13.40
C LEU A 73 -16.96 -16.75 13.21
N ARG A 74 -17.78 -17.48 13.97
CA ARG A 74 -19.23 -17.33 14.04
C ARG A 74 -19.63 -16.34 15.12
#